data_AF-A0A7W3IZK6-F1
#
_entry.id   AF-A0A7W3IZK6-F1
#
_cell.length_a   1.000
_cell.length_b   1.000
_cell.length_c   1.000
_cell.angle_alpha   90.00
_cell.angle_beta   90.00
_cell.angle_gamma   90.00
#
_symmetry.space_group_name_H-M   'P 1'
#
loop_
_entity.id
_entity.type
_entity.pdbx_description
1 polymer ?
#
loop_
_entity_poly.entity_id
_entity_poly.type
_entity_poly.pdbx_seq_one_letter_code
_entity_poly.pdbx_strand_id
1 'polypeptide(L)'
;MHPATEKSTGGLQRAFVDAYAEASGRTTTESPVLPVTGGPAGNVLLTAWTGLVLLVLSVAELLTLFDVRGLISWHVALGALLVPPAVMKTASTGWKMAGYYLGRTPYREAGPPPLLLRVLGPLVVVSTLGLLATGVLLILLGEESARQDLLTVLGFRIDWITLHQGFFAVWVAAAGLHLLSRLVPALRLTILPGQHPATGVPGRWTRLLWFAAMAASAAALAVVLVHTEGTWGSLPRP
;
A
#
# COMPACT_ATOMS: atom_id res chain seq x y z
N MET A 1 4.76 30.62 34.91
CA MET A 1 3.80 30.17 33.87
C MET A 1 4.63 29.93 32.61
N HIS A 2 4.87 28.66 32.27
CA HIS A 2 5.88 28.21 31.28
C HIS A 2 5.27 28.19 29.86
N PRO A 3 5.96 28.67 28.79
CA PRO A 3 5.40 28.67 27.44
C PRO A 3 5.61 27.29 26.80
N ALA A 4 4.58 26.45 26.84
CA ALA A 4 4.56 25.13 26.18
C ALA A 4 4.03 25.19 24.73
N THR A 5 3.52 26.33 24.27
CA THR A 5 2.76 26.45 23.02
C THR A 5 3.61 26.81 21.79
N GLU A 6 4.80 27.37 21.95
CA GLU A 6 5.61 27.90 20.82
C GLU A 6 6.44 26.82 20.08
N LYS A 7 6.81 25.72 20.76
CA LYS A 7 7.59 24.62 20.15
C LYS A 7 6.75 23.70 19.25
N SER A 8 5.46 23.58 19.53
CA SER A 8 4.54 22.65 18.82
C SER A 8 4.25 23.12 17.39
N THR A 9 3.97 24.41 17.23
CA THR A 9 3.63 25.06 15.95
C THR A 9 4.77 24.91 14.94
N GLY A 10 6.02 25.07 15.38
CA GLY A 10 7.19 24.87 14.51
C GLY A 10 7.45 23.41 14.12
N GLY A 11 7.01 22.43 14.92
CA GLY A 11 7.18 21.00 14.61
C GLY A 11 6.24 20.54 13.48
N LEU A 12 4.95 20.83 13.63
CA LEU A 12 3.92 20.54 12.63
C LEU A 12 4.16 21.29 11.32
N GLN A 13 4.53 22.57 11.41
CA GLN A 13 4.84 23.38 10.24
C GLN A 13 6.04 22.81 9.45
N ARG A 14 7.11 22.39 10.15
CA ARG A 14 8.25 21.72 9.49
C ARG A 14 7.85 20.40 8.84
N ALA A 15 7.07 19.56 9.54
CA ALA A 15 6.59 18.31 8.98
C ALA A 15 5.74 18.52 7.71
N PHE A 16 4.94 19.59 7.68
CA PHE A 16 4.15 19.97 6.50
C PHE A 16 5.04 20.48 5.35
N VAL A 17 6.01 21.35 5.64
CA VAL A 17 6.96 21.85 4.63
C VAL A 17 7.78 20.71 4.02
N ASP A 18 8.26 19.78 4.85
CA ASP A 18 9.00 18.59 4.41
C ASP A 18 8.12 17.68 3.54
N ALA A 19 6.86 17.45 3.97
CA ALA A 19 5.91 16.66 3.19
C ALA A 19 5.55 17.33 1.85
N TYR A 20 5.45 18.66 1.80
CA TYR A 20 5.21 19.40 0.57
C TYR A 20 6.44 19.40 -0.36
N ALA A 21 7.65 19.53 0.18
CA ALA A 21 8.89 19.41 -0.58
C ALA A 21 9.03 18.01 -1.20
N GLU A 22 8.68 16.97 -0.43
CA GLU A 22 8.60 15.59 -0.91
C GLU A 22 7.54 15.42 -2.00
N ALA A 23 6.32 15.88 -1.75
CA ALA A 23 5.20 15.77 -2.68
C ALA A 23 5.47 16.47 -4.01
N SER A 24 6.20 17.59 -3.99
CA SER A 24 6.61 18.32 -5.20
C SER A 24 7.80 17.70 -5.93
N GLY A 25 8.39 16.64 -5.39
CA GLY A 25 9.57 15.97 -5.97
C GLY A 25 10.83 16.83 -5.93
N ARG A 26 10.91 17.78 -4.99
CA ARG A 26 12.06 18.67 -4.79
C ARG A 26 13.14 18.05 -3.90
N THR A 27 12.83 16.96 -3.21
CA THR A 27 13.78 16.15 -2.45
C THR A 27 14.36 15.05 -3.33
N THR A 28 15.60 15.21 -3.77
CA THR A 28 16.37 14.15 -4.43
C THR A 28 17.40 13.60 -3.46
N THR A 29 16.97 12.73 -2.54
CA THR A 29 17.93 11.96 -1.75
C THR A 29 18.42 10.80 -2.60
N GLU A 30 19.65 10.88 -3.10
CA GLU A 30 20.28 9.76 -3.78
C GLU A 30 20.41 8.59 -2.80
N SER A 31 19.85 7.45 -3.19
CA SER A 31 19.96 6.23 -2.40
C SER A 31 21.25 5.51 -2.77
N PRO A 32 22.07 5.06 -1.79
CA PRO A 32 23.28 4.32 -2.08
C PRO A 32 23.02 3.10 -2.98
N VAL A 33 23.91 2.89 -3.96
CA VAL A 33 23.87 1.75 -4.88
C VAL A 33 24.87 0.71 -4.41
N LEU A 34 24.38 -0.51 -4.15
CA LEU A 34 25.25 -1.65 -3.77
C LEU A 34 25.41 -2.64 -4.93
N PRO A 35 26.51 -3.41 -4.97
CA PRO A 35 26.69 -4.50 -5.93
C PRO A 35 25.57 -5.54 -5.88
N VAL A 36 25.44 -6.31 -6.96
CA VAL A 36 24.52 -7.46 -7.11
C VAL A 36 23.03 -7.07 -7.16
N THR A 37 22.46 -6.54 -6.08
CA THR A 37 21.00 -6.31 -5.95
C THR A 37 20.59 -4.84 -6.08
N GLY A 38 21.55 -3.91 -6.05
CA GLY A 38 21.31 -2.47 -6.06
C GLY A 38 21.09 -1.84 -4.68
N GLY A 39 20.98 -2.63 -3.61
CA GLY A 39 20.88 -2.12 -2.24
C GLY A 39 19.68 -1.17 -2.02
N PRO A 40 19.85 -0.08 -1.25
CA PRO A 40 18.81 0.94 -1.07
C PRO A 40 18.20 1.46 -2.39
N ALA A 41 19.01 1.75 -3.40
CA ALA A 41 18.52 2.18 -4.71
C ALA A 41 17.66 1.11 -5.40
N GLY A 42 18.08 -0.15 -5.35
CA GLY A 42 17.30 -1.28 -5.88
C GLY A 42 15.96 -1.47 -5.16
N ASN A 43 15.94 -1.29 -3.84
CA ASN A 43 14.73 -1.34 -3.02
C ASN A 43 13.75 -0.19 -3.33
N VAL A 44 14.27 1.02 -3.57
CA VAL A 44 13.44 2.17 -4.00
C VAL A 44 12.75 1.88 -5.32
N LEU A 45 13.48 1.34 -6.32
CA LEU A 45 12.89 0.97 -7.61
C LEU A 45 11.82 -0.11 -7.47
N LEU A 46 12.08 -1.17 -6.69
CA LEU A 46 11.09 -2.23 -6.44
C LEU A 46 9.83 -1.63 -5.79
N THR A 47 10.00 -0.83 -4.74
CA THR A 47 8.90 -0.18 -4.01
C THR A 47 8.08 0.75 -4.90
N ALA A 48 8.75 1.54 -5.75
CA ALA A 48 8.08 2.49 -6.64
C ALA A 48 7.23 1.77 -7.69
N TRP A 49 7.80 0.78 -8.39
CA TRP A 49 7.08 0.00 -9.40
C TRP A 49 5.93 -0.81 -8.80
N THR A 50 6.14 -1.50 -7.66
CA THR A 50 5.04 -2.17 -6.95
C THR A 50 3.96 -1.17 -6.51
N GLY A 51 4.36 0.04 -6.12
CA GLY A 51 3.45 1.13 -5.80
C GLY A 51 2.58 1.58 -6.98
N LEU A 52 3.13 1.63 -8.19
CA LEU A 52 2.37 1.94 -9.40
C LEU A 52 1.39 0.82 -9.78
N VAL A 53 1.83 -0.44 -9.67
CA VAL A 53 0.93 -1.60 -9.88
C VAL A 53 -0.24 -1.53 -8.90
N LEU A 54 0.02 -1.29 -7.62
CA LEU A 54 -1.02 -1.11 -6.61
C LEU A 54 -1.94 0.06 -6.93
N LEU A 55 -1.41 1.19 -7.40
CA LEU A 55 -2.23 2.34 -7.76
C LEU A 55 -3.21 1.98 -8.88
N VAL A 56 -2.74 1.36 -9.96
CA VAL A 56 -3.59 0.96 -11.10
C VAL A 56 -4.65 -0.05 -10.66
N LEU A 57 -4.25 -1.11 -9.92
CA LEU A 57 -5.19 -2.11 -9.42
C LEU A 57 -6.19 -1.52 -8.42
N SER A 58 -5.76 -0.61 -7.55
CA SER A 58 -6.65 0.05 -6.59
C SER A 58 -7.67 0.94 -7.28
N VAL A 59 -7.28 1.65 -8.34
CA VAL A 59 -8.23 2.43 -9.16
C VAL A 59 -9.24 1.49 -9.81
N ALA A 60 -8.81 0.39 -10.42
CA ALA A 60 -9.70 -0.59 -11.02
C ALA A 60 -10.68 -1.18 -9.99
N GLU A 61 -10.17 -1.53 -8.80
CA GLU A 61 -10.99 -2.03 -7.67
C GLU A 61 -12.02 -0.99 -7.21
N LEU A 62 -11.64 0.28 -7.10
CA LEU A 62 -12.59 1.35 -6.73
C LEU A 62 -13.71 1.52 -7.76
N LEU A 63 -13.48 1.19 -9.04
CA LEU A 63 -14.53 1.23 -10.05
C LEU A 63 -15.59 0.15 -9.83
N THR A 64 -15.28 -0.97 -9.19
CA THR A 64 -16.29 -2.00 -8.89
C THR A 64 -17.27 -1.52 -7.82
N LEU A 65 -16.90 -0.51 -7.04
CA LEU A 65 -17.75 0.07 -6.00
C LEU A 65 -18.99 0.80 -6.52
N PHE A 66 -19.01 1.19 -7.81
CA PHE A 66 -20.21 1.79 -8.43
C PHE A 66 -21.39 0.82 -8.48
N ASP A 67 -21.11 -0.48 -8.58
CA ASP A 67 -22.11 -1.55 -8.47
C ASP A 67 -21.46 -2.83 -7.94
N VAL A 68 -21.18 -2.87 -6.63
CA VAL A 68 -20.51 -4.01 -5.99
C VAL A 68 -21.31 -5.31 -6.19
N ARG A 69 -22.65 -5.23 -6.22
CA ARG A 69 -23.51 -6.41 -6.35
C ARG A 69 -23.42 -6.99 -7.76
N GLY A 70 -23.54 -6.15 -8.78
CA GLY A 70 -23.42 -6.59 -10.18
C GLY A 70 -21.99 -6.95 -10.59
N LEU A 71 -20.99 -6.38 -9.90
CA LEU A 71 -19.56 -6.56 -10.18
C LEU A 71 -18.82 -7.36 -9.09
N ILE A 72 -19.53 -8.19 -8.32
CA ILE A 72 -18.93 -8.87 -7.16
C ILE A 72 -17.75 -9.75 -7.58
N SER A 73 -17.88 -10.51 -8.68
CA SER A 73 -16.77 -11.34 -9.19
C SER A 73 -15.55 -10.52 -9.59
N TRP A 74 -15.77 -9.32 -10.15
CA TRP A 74 -14.69 -8.41 -10.49
C TRP A 74 -14.04 -7.80 -9.25
N HIS A 75 -14.84 -7.43 -8.24
CA HIS A 75 -14.35 -6.94 -6.95
C HIS A 75 -13.50 -8.00 -6.25
N VAL A 76 -13.95 -9.25 -6.23
CA VAL A 76 -13.19 -10.38 -5.67
C VAL A 76 -11.90 -10.60 -6.45
N ALA A 77 -11.96 -10.63 -7.79
CA ALA A 77 -10.78 -10.84 -8.62
C ALA A 77 -9.73 -9.74 -8.42
N LEU A 78 -10.13 -8.47 -8.47
CA LEU A 78 -9.24 -7.31 -8.34
C LEU A 78 -8.72 -7.17 -6.90
N GLY A 79 -9.57 -7.36 -5.89
CA GLY A 79 -9.19 -7.47 -4.48
C GLY A 79 -8.14 -8.56 -4.24
N ALA A 80 -8.30 -9.74 -4.86
CA ALA A 80 -7.33 -10.82 -4.79
C ALA A 80 -6.01 -10.48 -5.48
N LEU A 81 -6.06 -9.85 -6.66
CA LEU A 81 -4.87 -9.38 -7.39
C LEU A 81 -4.06 -8.35 -6.59
N LEU A 82 -4.71 -7.56 -5.72
CA LEU A 82 -4.06 -6.58 -4.85
C LEU A 82 -3.24 -7.21 -3.70
N VAL A 83 -3.52 -8.46 -3.29
CA VAL A 83 -2.88 -9.06 -2.10
C VAL A 83 -1.36 -9.20 -2.26
N PRO A 84 -0.82 -9.90 -3.29
CA PRO A 84 0.63 -10.05 -3.39
C PRO A 84 1.41 -8.74 -3.58
N PRO A 85 0.99 -7.78 -4.41
CA PRO A 85 1.70 -6.51 -4.50
C PRO A 85 1.62 -5.70 -3.20
N ALA A 86 0.52 -5.79 -2.41
CA ALA A 86 0.42 -5.12 -1.11
C ALA A 86 1.41 -5.72 -0.10
N VAL A 87 1.52 -7.06 -0.06
CA VAL A 87 2.51 -7.78 0.76
C VAL A 87 3.93 -7.41 0.32
N MET A 88 4.22 -7.41 -0.98
CA MET A 88 5.53 -7.04 -1.51
C MET A 88 5.90 -5.59 -1.16
N LYS A 89 4.98 -4.63 -1.32
CA LYS A 89 5.25 -3.23 -0.98
C LYS A 89 5.50 -3.08 0.52
N THR A 90 4.73 -3.77 1.35
CA THR A 90 4.90 -3.78 2.81
C THR A 90 6.26 -4.37 3.21
N ALA A 91 6.65 -5.51 2.61
CA ALA A 91 7.93 -6.14 2.87
C ALA A 91 9.10 -5.25 2.42
N SER A 92 9.00 -4.62 1.25
CA SER A 92 10.04 -3.77 0.69
C SER A 92 10.24 -2.49 1.51
N THR A 93 9.16 -1.82 1.93
CA THR A 93 9.24 -0.64 2.81
C THR A 93 9.68 -1.00 4.23
N GLY A 94 9.18 -2.11 4.76
CA GLY A 94 9.56 -2.66 6.06
C GLY A 94 11.05 -3.03 6.10
N TRP A 95 11.60 -3.58 5.02
CA TRP A 95 13.02 -3.88 4.90
C TRP A 95 13.89 -2.61 4.98
N LYS A 96 13.51 -1.54 4.26
CA LYS A 96 14.20 -0.24 4.34
C LYS A 96 14.13 0.33 5.77
N MET A 97 12.96 0.27 6.39
CA MET A 97 12.73 0.76 7.75
C MET A 97 13.57 -0.03 8.78
N ALA A 98 13.55 -1.35 8.71
CA ALA A 98 14.37 -2.21 9.55
C ALA A 98 15.87 -1.96 9.34
N GLY A 99 16.32 -1.83 8.09
CA GLY A 99 17.71 -1.51 7.78
C GLY A 99 18.19 -0.20 8.40
N TYR A 100 17.33 0.83 8.40
CA TYR A 100 17.61 2.12 9.04
C TYR A 100 17.73 1.98 10.57
N TYR A 101 16.75 1.36 11.22
CA TYR A 101 16.72 1.25 12.69
C TYR A 101 17.73 0.25 13.26
N LEU A 102 18.07 -0.80 12.51
CA LEU A 102 19.16 -1.73 12.84
C LEU A 102 20.55 -1.15 12.53
N GLY A 103 20.62 0.08 12.04
CA GLY A 103 21.87 0.83 11.89
C GLY A 103 22.74 0.43 10.70
N ARG A 104 22.19 -0.25 9.68
CA ARG A 104 22.96 -0.64 8.49
C ARG A 104 23.39 0.61 7.71
N THR A 105 24.70 0.81 7.55
CA THR A 105 25.30 2.04 6.97
C THR A 105 24.61 2.52 5.69
N PRO A 106 24.39 1.68 4.65
CA PRO A 106 23.78 2.13 3.40
C PRO A 106 22.34 2.62 3.56
N TYR A 107 21.61 2.09 4.54
CA TYR A 107 20.21 2.48 4.81
C TYR A 107 20.11 3.72 5.69
N ARG A 108 21.11 3.99 6.54
CA ARG A 108 21.23 5.24 7.29
C ARG A 108 21.60 6.41 6.38
N GLU A 109 22.54 6.18 5.46
CA GLU A 109 22.94 7.14 4.43
C GLU A 109 21.78 7.50 3.50
N ALA A 110 20.93 6.53 3.16
CA ALA A 110 19.69 6.77 2.42
C ALA A 110 18.66 7.65 3.16
N GLY A 111 18.90 7.95 4.44
CA GLY A 111 18.13 8.87 5.24
C GLY A 111 16.79 8.33 5.77
N PRO A 112 16.25 9.00 6.80
CA PRO A 112 14.92 8.68 7.33
C PRO A 112 13.78 9.08 6.37
N PRO A 113 12.64 8.38 6.39
CA PRO A 113 11.42 8.91 5.78
C PRO A 113 10.98 10.21 6.48
N PRO A 114 10.38 11.18 5.77
CA PRO A 114 9.77 12.37 6.36
C PRO A 114 8.80 12.00 7.49
N LEU A 115 8.79 12.77 8.58
CA LEU A 115 8.06 12.43 9.81
C LEU A 115 6.58 12.15 9.58
N LEU A 116 5.89 12.96 8.77
CA LEU A 116 4.47 12.76 8.48
C LEU A 116 4.21 11.39 7.83
N LEU A 117 5.12 10.96 6.94
CA LEU A 117 5.04 9.68 6.25
C LEU A 117 5.41 8.49 7.16
N ARG A 118 6.09 8.72 8.29
CA ARG A 118 6.33 7.69 9.30
C ARG A 118 5.10 7.35 10.11
N VAL A 119 4.15 8.28 10.26
CA VAL A 119 2.85 8.02 10.91
C VAL A 119 1.85 7.49 9.90
N LEU A 120 1.79 8.12 8.71
CA LEU A 120 0.86 7.73 7.66
C LEU A 120 1.18 6.34 7.08
N GLY A 121 2.47 5.98 6.97
CA GLY A 121 2.91 4.69 6.44
C GLY A 121 2.30 3.49 7.17
N PRO A 122 2.50 3.34 8.49
CA PRO A 122 1.88 2.28 9.28
C PRO A 122 0.35 2.25 9.17
N LEU A 123 -0.31 3.41 9.17
CA LEU A 123 -1.76 3.49 9.04
C LEU A 123 -2.21 2.91 7.70
N VAL A 124 -1.58 3.30 6.60
CA VAL A 124 -1.85 2.75 5.26
C VAL A 124 -1.58 1.25 5.21
N VAL A 125 -0.50 0.77 5.82
CA VAL A 125 -0.16 -0.66 5.84
C VAL A 125 -1.24 -1.45 6.59
N VAL A 126 -1.57 -1.05 7.82
CA VAL A 126 -2.56 -1.75 8.65
C VAL A 126 -3.93 -1.71 7.99
N SER A 127 -4.35 -0.57 7.46
CA SER A 127 -5.65 -0.47 6.80
C SER A 127 -5.71 -1.25 5.49
N THR A 128 -4.62 -1.29 4.70
CA THR A 128 -4.55 -2.08 3.46
C THR A 128 -4.61 -3.58 3.78
N LEU A 129 -3.78 -4.05 4.70
CA LEU A 129 -3.75 -5.47 5.08
C LEU A 129 -5.07 -5.90 5.75
N GLY A 130 -5.65 -5.05 6.59
CA GLY A 130 -6.95 -5.29 7.20
C GLY A 130 -8.09 -5.34 6.18
N LEU A 131 -8.11 -4.40 5.23
CA LEU A 131 -9.10 -4.39 4.14
C LEU A 131 -9.01 -5.67 3.30
N LEU A 132 -7.82 -6.03 2.87
CA LEU A 132 -7.59 -7.22 2.05
C LEU A 132 -7.86 -8.52 2.82
N ALA A 133 -7.40 -8.62 4.06
CA ALA A 133 -7.63 -9.81 4.89
C ALA A 133 -9.12 -10.03 5.19
N THR A 134 -9.85 -8.96 5.53
CA THR A 134 -11.30 -9.04 5.74
C THR A 134 -12.03 -9.37 4.45
N GLY A 135 -11.60 -8.84 3.30
CA GLY A 135 -12.15 -9.19 1.99
C GLY A 135 -11.99 -10.69 1.67
N VAL A 136 -10.79 -11.24 1.88
CA VAL A 136 -10.55 -12.69 1.72
C VAL A 136 -11.42 -13.50 2.69
N LEU A 137 -11.52 -13.09 3.95
CA LEU A 137 -12.34 -13.79 4.94
C LEU A 137 -13.83 -13.77 4.58
N LEU A 138 -14.36 -12.67 4.06
CA LEU A 138 -15.75 -12.59 3.59
C LEU A 138 -16.06 -13.64 2.51
N ILE A 139 -15.11 -13.89 1.62
CA ILE A 139 -15.23 -14.92 0.59
C ILE A 139 -15.18 -16.32 1.18
N LEU A 140 -14.24 -16.59 2.07
CA LEU A 140 -14.09 -17.91 2.69
C LEU A 140 -15.24 -18.27 3.64
N LEU A 141 -15.82 -17.30 4.32
CA LEU A 141 -16.92 -17.50 5.28
C LEU A 141 -18.28 -17.65 4.59
N GLY A 142 -18.45 -17.11 3.38
CA GLY A 142 -19.74 -17.03 2.70
C GLY A 142 -20.68 -15.99 3.31
N GLU A 143 -21.79 -15.71 2.62
CA GLU A 143 -22.68 -14.59 2.96
C GLU A 143 -23.33 -14.73 4.34
N GLU A 144 -23.83 -15.92 4.67
CA GLU A 144 -24.56 -16.15 5.92
C GLU A 144 -23.66 -15.91 7.13
N SER A 145 -22.50 -16.56 7.18
CA SER A 145 -21.51 -16.42 8.26
C SER A 145 -20.94 -15.00 8.34
N ALA A 146 -20.76 -14.32 7.19
CA ALA A 146 -20.26 -12.96 7.14
C ALA A 146 -21.20 -11.93 7.79
N ARG A 147 -22.52 -12.20 7.77
CA ARG A 147 -23.56 -11.35 8.37
C ARG A 147 -23.86 -11.67 9.83
N GLN A 148 -23.23 -12.71 10.39
CA GLN A 148 -23.35 -13.01 11.81
C GLN A 148 -22.65 -11.94 12.65
N ASP A 149 -23.21 -11.68 13.83
CA ASP A 149 -22.66 -10.70 14.75
C ASP A 149 -21.28 -11.17 15.25
N LEU A 150 -20.24 -10.37 15.04
CA LEU A 150 -18.91 -10.63 15.57
C LEU A 150 -18.78 -10.03 16.97
N LEU A 151 -19.13 -8.74 17.08
CA LEU A 151 -19.02 -7.94 18.30
C LEU A 151 -20.15 -6.90 18.32
N THR A 152 -20.77 -6.68 19.47
CA THR A 152 -21.69 -5.55 19.67
C THR A 152 -21.03 -4.53 20.62
N VAL A 153 -20.87 -3.28 20.17
CA VAL A 153 -20.23 -2.21 20.95
C VAL A 153 -21.17 -1.00 20.99
N LEU A 154 -21.53 -0.55 22.20
CA LEU A 154 -22.43 0.59 22.40
C LEU A 154 -23.78 0.45 21.66
N GLY A 155 -24.27 -0.78 21.49
CA GLY A 155 -25.50 -1.09 20.77
C GLY A 155 -25.35 -1.21 19.25
N PHE A 156 -24.15 -0.98 18.70
CA PHE A 156 -23.85 -1.19 17.28
C PHE A 156 -23.33 -2.60 17.05
N ARG A 157 -24.02 -3.32 16.16
CA ARG A 157 -23.62 -4.64 15.67
C ARG A 157 -22.49 -4.51 14.68
N ILE A 158 -21.41 -5.24 14.89
CA ILE A 158 -20.25 -5.30 14.00
C ILE A 158 -20.19 -6.72 13.46
N ASP A 159 -20.41 -6.85 12.16
CA ASP A 159 -20.19 -8.07 11.40
C ASP A 159 -18.94 -7.95 10.51
N TRP A 160 -18.62 -8.98 9.74
CA TRP A 160 -17.43 -8.97 8.88
C TRP A 160 -17.53 -7.94 7.75
N ILE A 161 -18.74 -7.65 7.29
CA ILE A 161 -19.00 -6.65 6.23
C ILE A 161 -18.68 -5.26 6.77
N THR A 162 -19.17 -4.95 7.97
CA THR A 162 -18.95 -3.68 8.67
C THR A 162 -17.46 -3.46 8.93
N LEU A 163 -16.74 -4.52 9.33
CA LEU A 163 -15.30 -4.45 9.54
C LEU A 163 -14.54 -4.15 8.24
N HIS A 164 -14.90 -4.81 7.13
CA HIS A 164 -14.31 -4.55 5.80
C HIS A 164 -14.55 -3.10 5.35
N GLN A 165 -15.78 -2.60 5.50
CA GLN A 165 -16.12 -1.20 5.21
C GLN A 165 -15.39 -0.21 6.12
N GLY A 166 -15.20 -0.55 7.39
CA GLY A 166 -14.42 0.26 8.34
C GLY A 166 -12.96 0.38 7.91
N PHE A 167 -12.32 -0.73 7.55
CA PHE A 167 -10.98 -0.71 6.98
C PHE A 167 -10.92 0.09 5.68
N PHE A 168 -11.93 -0.03 4.82
CA PHE A 168 -12.02 0.74 3.57
C PHE A 168 -12.05 2.25 3.84
N ALA A 169 -12.87 2.70 4.80
CA ALA A 169 -12.97 4.11 5.15
C ALA A 169 -11.63 4.69 5.66
N VAL A 170 -10.95 3.97 6.55
CA VAL A 170 -9.62 4.36 7.04
C VAL A 170 -8.60 4.34 5.91
N TRP A 171 -8.65 3.31 5.06
CA TRP A 171 -7.76 3.16 3.92
C TRP A 171 -7.91 4.28 2.91
N VAL A 172 -9.13 4.67 2.53
CA VAL A 172 -9.33 5.71 1.51
C VAL A 172 -8.75 7.05 1.97
N ALA A 173 -8.92 7.39 3.26
CA ALA A 173 -8.36 8.60 3.84
C ALA A 173 -6.83 8.55 3.91
N ALA A 174 -6.28 7.47 4.49
CA ALA A 174 -4.85 7.33 4.70
C ALA A 174 -4.09 7.17 3.36
N ALA A 175 -4.57 6.31 2.47
CA ALA A 175 -3.99 6.05 1.17
C ALA A 175 -4.13 7.26 0.24
N GLY A 176 -5.24 8.00 0.30
CA GLY A 176 -5.41 9.26 -0.43
C GLY A 176 -4.36 10.30 -0.05
N LEU A 177 -4.19 10.59 1.25
CA LEU A 177 -3.15 11.49 1.74
C LEU A 177 -1.74 11.00 1.37
N HIS A 178 -1.50 9.69 1.45
CA HIS A 178 -0.22 9.09 1.11
C HIS A 178 0.08 9.22 -0.37
N LEU A 179 -0.91 8.99 -1.23
CA LEU A 179 -0.82 9.10 -2.68
C LEU A 179 -0.47 10.52 -3.09
N LEU A 180 -1.18 11.53 -2.54
CA LEU A 180 -0.89 12.94 -2.80
C LEU A 180 0.56 13.31 -2.48
N SER A 181 1.13 12.67 -1.45
CA SER A 181 2.52 12.90 -1.03
C SER A 181 3.56 12.14 -1.87
N ARG A 182 3.16 11.10 -2.61
CA ARG A 182 4.09 10.15 -3.25
C ARG A 182 3.96 10.04 -4.76
N LEU A 183 2.89 10.56 -5.36
CA LEU A 183 2.60 10.41 -6.78
C LEU A 183 3.72 10.97 -7.67
N VAL A 184 4.08 12.25 -7.49
CA VAL A 184 5.11 12.90 -8.31
C VAL A 184 6.50 12.24 -8.14
N PRO A 185 7.00 11.98 -6.91
CA PRO A 185 8.25 11.24 -6.72
C PRO A 185 8.24 9.87 -7.41
N ALA A 186 7.15 9.11 -7.28
CA ALA A 186 7.05 7.79 -7.89
C ALA A 186 7.13 7.87 -9.42
N LEU A 187 6.41 8.81 -10.04
CA LEU A 187 6.44 9.02 -11.49
C LEU A 187 7.83 9.46 -11.97
N ARG A 188 8.52 10.37 -11.25
CA ARG A 188 9.89 10.81 -11.57
C ARG A 188 10.94 9.71 -11.48
N LEU A 189 10.75 8.75 -10.59
CA LEU A 189 11.69 7.62 -10.41
C LEU A 189 11.50 6.51 -11.44
N THR A 190 10.37 6.46 -12.14
CA THR A 190 9.96 5.30 -12.93
C THR A 190 9.64 5.62 -14.39
N ILE A 191 8.82 6.65 -14.62
CA ILE A 191 8.20 6.94 -15.92
C ILE A 191 8.75 8.23 -16.52
N LEU A 192 8.83 9.32 -15.73
CA LEU A 192 9.26 10.61 -16.24
C LEU A 192 10.78 10.65 -16.44
N PRO A 193 11.28 11.37 -17.46
CA PRO A 193 12.71 11.52 -17.68
C PRO A 193 13.37 12.21 -16.47
N GLY A 194 14.35 11.54 -15.86
CA GLY A 194 15.16 12.08 -14.77
C GLY A 194 16.65 11.99 -15.08
N GLN A 195 17.46 12.71 -14.31
CA GLN A 195 18.92 12.53 -14.29
C GLN A 195 19.22 11.17 -13.65
N HIS A 196 19.12 10.10 -14.43
CA HIS A 196 19.54 8.78 -13.98
C HIS A 196 21.06 8.80 -13.78
N PRO A 197 21.58 8.20 -12.70
CA PRO A 197 23.02 7.95 -12.59
C PRO A 197 23.50 7.28 -13.87
N ALA A 198 24.65 7.71 -14.40
CA ALA A 198 25.23 7.20 -15.65
C ALA A 198 25.46 5.67 -15.66
N THR A 199 25.33 5.02 -14.51
CA THR A 199 25.40 3.57 -14.32
C THR A 199 24.04 3.04 -13.84
N GLY A 200 23.47 2.08 -14.55
CA GLY A 200 22.20 1.45 -14.18
C GLY A 200 22.27 0.74 -12.82
N VAL A 201 21.16 0.69 -12.08
CA VAL A 201 21.08 0.04 -10.76
C VAL A 201 21.16 -1.50 -10.92
N PRO A 202 22.18 -2.18 -10.35
CA PRO A 202 22.33 -3.65 -10.41
C PRO A 202 21.11 -4.40 -9.88
N GLY A 203 20.96 -5.69 -10.22
CA GLY A 203 19.89 -6.54 -9.69
C GLY A 203 18.58 -6.52 -10.48
N ARG A 204 18.61 -6.12 -11.77
CA ARG A 204 17.44 -6.10 -12.65
C ARG A 204 16.73 -7.46 -12.69
N TRP A 205 17.47 -8.55 -12.89
CA TRP A 205 16.90 -9.90 -12.97
C TRP A 205 16.25 -10.33 -11.66
N THR A 206 16.87 -10.06 -10.52
CA THR A 206 16.28 -10.34 -9.21
C THR A 206 14.96 -9.59 -9.02
N ARG A 207 14.90 -8.32 -9.41
CA ARG A 207 13.64 -7.55 -9.38
C ARG A 207 12.58 -8.14 -10.31
N LEU A 208 12.96 -8.51 -11.54
CA LEU A 208 12.05 -9.15 -12.50
C LEU A 208 11.50 -10.47 -11.96
N LEU A 209 12.33 -11.29 -11.31
CA LEU A 209 11.90 -12.54 -10.68
C LEU A 209 10.89 -12.28 -9.55
N TRP A 210 11.11 -11.26 -8.72
CA TRP A 210 10.14 -10.84 -7.72
C TRP A 210 8.81 -10.41 -8.36
N PHE A 211 8.85 -9.59 -9.42
CA PHE A 211 7.65 -9.19 -10.15
C PHE A 211 6.92 -10.38 -10.78
N ALA A 212 7.65 -11.32 -11.37
CA ALA A 212 7.06 -12.53 -11.94
C ALA A 212 6.39 -13.40 -10.87
N ALA A 213 7.06 -13.61 -9.72
CA ALA A 213 6.49 -14.35 -8.60
C ALA A 213 5.26 -13.65 -8.01
N MET A 214 5.29 -12.31 -7.89
CA MET A 214 4.16 -11.51 -7.46
C MET A 214 2.97 -11.63 -8.42
N ALA A 215 3.21 -11.50 -9.73
CA ALA A 215 2.16 -11.62 -10.74
C ALA A 215 1.56 -13.02 -10.78
N ALA A 216 2.40 -14.06 -10.72
CA ALA A 216 1.96 -15.45 -10.71
C ALA A 216 1.13 -15.78 -9.46
N SER A 217 1.59 -15.36 -8.28
CA SER A 217 0.84 -15.55 -7.03
C SER A 217 -0.47 -14.75 -7.02
N ALA A 218 -0.49 -13.54 -7.59
CA ALA A 218 -1.70 -12.72 -7.70
C ALA A 218 -2.73 -13.38 -8.60
N ALA A 219 -2.30 -13.84 -9.79
CA ALA A 219 -3.17 -14.56 -10.71
C ALA A 219 -3.72 -15.85 -10.10
N ALA A 220 -2.86 -16.65 -9.45
CA ALA A 220 -3.28 -17.88 -8.78
C ALA A 220 -4.31 -17.61 -7.66
N LEU A 221 -4.06 -16.60 -6.82
CA LEU A 221 -4.97 -16.24 -5.74
C LEU A 221 -6.31 -15.73 -6.28
N ALA A 222 -6.29 -14.90 -7.33
CA ALA A 222 -7.50 -14.41 -7.96
C ALA A 222 -8.35 -15.54 -8.55
N VAL A 223 -7.71 -16.48 -9.25
CA VAL A 223 -8.40 -17.68 -9.76
C VAL A 223 -9.02 -18.46 -8.61
N VAL A 224 -8.28 -18.76 -7.54
CA VAL A 224 -8.81 -19.51 -6.40
C VAL A 224 -9.99 -18.77 -5.78
N LEU A 225 -9.87 -17.48 -5.48
CA LEU A 225 -10.90 -16.75 -4.75
C LEU A 225 -12.18 -16.56 -5.56
N VAL A 226 -12.07 -16.28 -6.85
CA VAL A 226 -13.24 -16.19 -7.76
C VAL A 226 -13.98 -17.53 -7.84
N HIS A 227 -13.27 -18.66 -7.84
CA HIS A 227 -13.94 -19.97 -7.84
C HIS A 227 -14.59 -20.31 -6.48
N THR A 228 -14.17 -19.66 -5.40
CA THR A 228 -14.73 -19.86 -4.05
C THR A 228 -15.81 -18.85 -3.66
N GLU A 229 -16.09 -17.84 -4.48
CA GLU A 229 -17.01 -16.75 -4.13
C GLU A 229 -18.48 -17.18 -3.98
N GLY A 230 -18.84 -18.35 -4.52
CA GLY A 230 -20.02 -19.12 -4.14
C GLY A 230 -21.30 -18.30 -4.00
N THR A 231 -21.83 -18.24 -2.77
CA THR A 231 -23.11 -17.62 -2.41
C THR A 231 -23.20 -16.14 -2.77
N TRP A 232 -22.08 -15.45 -2.91
CA TRP A 232 -22.05 -14.03 -3.23
C TRP A 232 -22.38 -13.74 -4.71
N GLY A 233 -22.09 -14.68 -5.62
CA GLY A 233 -22.31 -14.51 -7.07
C GLY A 233 -23.66 -15.02 -7.59
N SER A 234 -24.41 -15.78 -6.79
CA SER A 234 -25.62 -16.50 -7.22
C SER A 234 -26.94 -15.73 -7.09
N LEU A 235 -26.92 -14.42 -6.78
CA LEU A 235 -28.14 -13.66 -6.57
C LEU A 235 -28.92 -13.41 -7.88
N PRO A 236 -30.26 -13.57 -7.90
CA PRO A 236 -31.08 -13.16 -9.02
C PRO A 236 -30.91 -11.66 -9.28
N ARG A 237 -30.63 -11.30 -10.54
CA ARG A 237 -30.71 -9.90 -10.97
C ARG A 237 -32.18 -9.45 -10.91
N PRO A 238 -32.49 -8.27 -10.36
CA PRO A 238 -33.84 -7.73 -10.43
C PRO A 238 -34.28 -7.48 -11.88
#